data_AF-A0A8X6JI10-F1
#
_entry.id   AF-A0A8X6JI10-F1
#
_cell.length_a   1.000
_cell.length_b   1.000
_cell.length_c   1.000
_cell.angle_alpha   90.00
_cell.angle_beta   90.00
_cell.angle_gamma   90.00
#
_symmetry.space_group_name_H-M   'P 1'
#
loop_
_entity.id
_entity.type
_entity.pdbx_description
1 polymer ?
#
loop_
_entity_poly.entity_id
_entity_poly.type
_entity_poly.pdbx_seq_one_letter_code
_entity_poly.pdbx_strand_id
1 'polypeptide(L)'
;MDINILKAKRKSLRAAFSMCGNGISNRIEIETLGKNEVSALYKQLQDKSSRLETTQEEKSDFLLKSDGLKEIYQEDFSKAEEILPNFFTVRS
;
A
#
# COMPACT_ATOMS: atom_id res chain seq x y z
N MET A 1 -7.76 10.13 -16.35
CA MET A 1 -6.32 9.81 -16.12
C MET A 1 -5.94 8.61 -16.99
N ASP A 2 -4.74 8.59 -17.58
CA ASP A 2 -4.28 7.48 -18.42
C ASP A 2 -4.02 6.22 -17.58
N ILE A 3 -4.49 5.06 -18.06
CA ILE A 3 -4.32 3.75 -17.41
C ILE A 3 -2.84 3.37 -17.21
N ASN A 4 -1.96 3.84 -18.09
CA ASN A 4 -0.52 3.62 -17.96
C ASN A 4 0.08 4.42 -16.81
N ILE A 5 -0.43 5.63 -16.56
CA ILE A 5 -0.03 6.46 -15.42
C ILE A 5 -0.46 5.80 -14.11
N LEU A 6 -1.68 5.25 -14.06
CA LEU A 6 -2.20 4.53 -12.90
C LEU A 6 -1.37 3.26 -12.59
N LYS A 7 -1.01 2.48 -13.62
CA LYS A 7 -0.12 1.32 -13.47
C LYS A 7 1.26 1.70 -12.92
N ALA A 8 1.82 2.82 -13.38
CA ALA A 8 3.10 3.33 -12.90
C ALA A 8 3.04 3.78 -11.43
N LYS A 9 2.00 4.52 -11.04
CA LYS A 9 1.74 4.91 -9.65
C LYS A 9 1.62 3.70 -8.72
N ARG A 10 0.83 2.70 -9.10
CA ARG A 10 0.68 1.44 -8.33
C ARG A 10 2.03 0.74 -8.11
N LYS A 11 2.86 0.64 -9.15
CA LYS A 11 4.19 0.03 -9.07
C LYS A 11 5.11 0.78 -8.11
N SER A 12 5.09 2.11 -8.19
CA SER A 12 5.84 3.00 -7.29
C SER A 12 5.43 2.81 -5.82
N LEU A 13 4.12 2.79 -5.54
CA LEU A 13 3.60 2.57 -4.19
C LEU A 13 3.98 1.20 -3.64
N ARG A 14 3.83 0.14 -4.44
CA ARG A 14 4.23 -1.22 -4.05
C ARG A 14 5.71 -1.27 -3.65
N ALA A 15 6.58 -0.66 -4.46
CA ALA A 15 8.01 -0.57 -4.15
C ALA A 15 8.29 0.20 -2.85
N ALA A 16 7.62 1.32 -2.62
CA ALA A 16 7.76 2.12 -1.41
C ALA A 16 7.32 1.34 -0.14
N PHE A 17 6.20 0.62 -0.21
CA PHE A 17 5.72 -0.23 0.89
C PHE A 17 6.69 -1.37 1.20
N SER A 18 7.20 -2.07 0.19
CA SER A 18 8.21 -3.11 0.38
C SER A 18 9.49 -2.57 1.02
N MET A 19 9.99 -1.42 0.57
CA MET A 19 11.16 -0.78 1.19
C MET A 19 10.91 -0.39 2.64
N CYS A 20 9.73 0.13 2.95
CA CYS A 20 9.36 0.49 4.32
C CYS A 20 9.29 -0.75 5.23
N GLY A 21 8.64 -1.83 4.78
CA GLY A 21 8.59 -3.10 5.50
C GLY A 21 9.99 -3.65 5.79
N ASN A 22 10.87 -3.66 4.79
CA ASN A 22 12.25 -4.12 4.96
C ASN A 22 13.04 -3.24 5.95
N GLY A 23 12.87 -1.92 5.88
CA GLY A 23 13.52 -0.99 6.82
C GLY A 23 13.06 -1.17 8.27
N ILE A 24 11.78 -1.51 8.47
CA ILE A 24 11.24 -1.86 9.78
C ILE A 24 11.85 -3.18 10.28
N SER A 25 11.85 -4.24 9.46
CA SER A 25 12.48 -5.53 9.81
C SER A 25 13.93 -5.39 10.24
N ASN A 26 14.74 -4.68 9.44
CA ASN A 26 16.16 -4.47 9.75
C ASN A 26 16.35 -3.71 11.08
N ARG A 27 15.53 -2.70 11.36
CA ARG A 27 15.61 -1.96 12.63
C ARG A 27 15.21 -2.80 13.85
N ILE A 28 14.20 -3.65 13.71
CA ILE A 28 13.77 -4.58 14.76
C ILE A 28 14.88 -5.58 15.10
N GLU A 29 15.59 -6.06 14.08
CA GLU A 29 16.73 -6.96 14.26
C GLU A 29 17.90 -6.29 15.00
N ILE A 30 18.07 -4.98 14.83
CA ILE A 30 19.18 -4.22 15.43
C ILE A 30 18.87 -3.75 16.87
N GLU A 31 17.65 -3.30 17.19
CA GLU A 31 17.42 -2.49 18.42
C GLU A 31 16.95 -3.25 19.69
N THR A 32 16.73 -4.56 19.64
CA THR A 32 16.63 -5.49 20.80
C THR A 32 15.90 -5.05 22.10
N LEU A 33 14.85 -4.22 22.04
CA LEU A 33 13.82 -4.07 23.09
C LEU A 33 12.48 -3.83 22.39
N GLY A 34 11.50 -4.73 22.59
CA GLY A 34 10.19 -4.70 21.92
C GLY A 34 10.01 -5.68 20.75
N LYS A 35 11.00 -6.55 20.48
CA LYS A 35 11.03 -7.50 19.33
C LYS A 35 9.71 -8.27 19.11
N ASN A 36 9.01 -8.65 20.18
CA ASN A 36 7.76 -9.40 20.07
C ASN A 36 6.58 -8.54 19.57
N GLU A 37 6.41 -7.33 20.10
CA GLU A 37 5.36 -6.40 19.64
C GLU A 37 5.66 -5.91 18.22
N VAL A 38 6.91 -5.56 17.93
CA VAL A 38 7.23 -5.09 16.58
C VAL A 38 7.19 -6.23 15.55
N SER A 39 7.58 -7.46 15.93
CA SER A 39 7.38 -8.64 15.07
C SER A 39 5.89 -8.92 14.82
N ALA A 40 5.03 -8.75 15.82
CA ALA A 40 3.58 -8.87 15.65
C ALA A 40 3.02 -7.80 14.71
N LEU A 41 3.45 -6.53 14.87
CA LEU A 41 3.08 -5.43 13.99
C LEU A 41 3.59 -5.64 12.55
N TYR A 42 4.80 -6.19 12.39
CA TYR A 42 5.36 -6.53 11.09
C TYR A 42 4.56 -7.62 10.38
N LYS A 43 4.20 -8.70 11.09
CA LYS A 43 3.32 -9.75 10.56
C LYS A 43 1.95 -9.21 10.15
N GLN A 44 1.37 -8.31 10.95
CA GLN A 44 0.12 -7.65 10.59
C GLN A 44 0.27 -6.75 9.36
N LEU A 45 1.37 -6.03 9.23
CA LEU A 45 1.65 -5.20 8.07
C LEU A 45 1.83 -6.06 6.80
N GLN A 46 2.51 -7.20 6.92
CA GLN A 46 2.71 -8.14 5.82
C GLN A 46 1.37 -8.77 5.38
N ASP A 47 0.54 -9.23 6.32
CA ASP A 47 -0.81 -9.73 6.03
C ASP A 47 -1.67 -8.67 5.32
N LYS A 48 -1.73 -7.45 5.88
CA LYS A 48 -2.48 -6.35 5.29
C LYS A 48 -1.97 -5.97 3.90
N SER A 49 -0.66 -5.98 3.69
CA SER A 49 -0.05 -5.68 2.40
C SER A 49 -0.41 -6.75 1.36
N SER A 50 -0.32 -8.03 1.73
CA SER A 50 -0.70 -9.14 0.86
C SER A 50 -2.19 -9.08 0.49
N ARG A 51 -3.06 -8.80 1.46
CA ARG A 51 -4.51 -8.66 1.20
C ARG A 51 -4.82 -7.46 0.33
N LEU A 52 -4.15 -6.34 0.56
CA LEU A 52 -4.28 -5.14 -0.28
C LEU A 52 -3.87 -5.44 -1.73
N GLU A 53 -2.78 -6.18 -1.92
CA GLU A 53 -2.31 -6.61 -3.22
C GLU A 53 -3.35 -7.50 -3.94
N THR A 54 -3.87 -8.52 -3.27
CA THR A 54 -4.92 -9.40 -3.82
C THR A 54 -6.18 -8.61 -4.18
N THR A 55 -6.69 -7.77 -3.26
CA THR A 55 -7.89 -6.96 -3.53
C THR A 55 -7.67 -5.95 -4.65
N GLN A 56 -6.45 -5.40 -4.81
CA GLN A 56 -6.14 -4.52 -5.93
C GLN A 56 -6.07 -5.25 -7.27
N GLU A 57 -5.63 -6.51 -7.28
CA GLU A 57 -5.65 -7.37 -8.48
C GLU A 57 -7.10 -7.69 -8.87
N GLU A 58 -7.93 -8.14 -7.93
CA GLU A 58 -9.36 -8.40 -8.14
C GLU A 58 -10.09 -7.15 -8.64
N LYS A 59 -9.83 -5.99 -8.03
CA LYS A 59 -10.41 -4.71 -8.47
C LYS A 59 -9.95 -4.35 -9.88
N SER A 60 -8.67 -4.53 -10.20
CA SER A 60 -8.16 -4.25 -11.55
C SER A 60 -8.81 -5.15 -12.59
N ASP A 61 -8.94 -6.45 -12.30
CA ASP A 61 -9.56 -7.43 -13.20
C ASP A 61 -11.04 -7.17 -13.42
N PHE A 62 -11.76 -6.72 -12.38
CA PHE A 62 -13.17 -6.34 -12.48
C PHE A 62 -13.37 -5.07 -13.33
N LEU A 63 -12.53 -4.05 -13.11
CA LEU A 63 -12.60 -2.78 -13.84
C LEU A 63 -12.17 -2.90 -15.30
N LEU A 64 -11.16 -3.73 -15.58
CA LEU A 64 -10.72 -4.00 -16.96
C LEU A 64 -11.78 -4.76 -17.78
N LYS A 65 -12.71 -5.45 -17.12
CA LYS A 65 -13.83 -6.17 -17.76
C LYS A 65 -15.09 -5.31 -17.91
N SER A 66 -15.13 -4.11 -17.36
CA SER A 66 -16.32 -3.26 -17.34
C SER A 66 -16.01 -1.84 -17.79
N ASP A 67 -16.39 -1.52 -19.03
CA ASP A 67 -16.14 -0.22 -19.68
C ASP A 67 -16.70 0.99 -18.90
N GLY A 68 -17.66 0.78 -17.99
CA GLY A 68 -18.33 1.85 -17.23
C GLY A 68 -17.73 2.18 -15.85
N LEU A 69 -16.78 1.41 -15.32
CA LEU A 69 -16.36 1.54 -13.90
C LEU A 69 -15.08 2.36 -13.69
N LYS A 70 -14.49 2.88 -14.78
CA LYS A 70 -13.23 3.63 -14.76
C LYS A 70 -13.30 4.91 -13.92
N GLU A 71 -14.45 5.59 -13.92
CA GLU A 71 -14.68 6.78 -13.09
C GLU A 71 -14.77 6.44 -11.60
N ILE A 72 -15.47 5.36 -11.24
CA ILE A 72 -15.60 4.90 -9.84
C ILE A 72 -14.23 4.53 -9.26
N TYR A 73 -13.39 3.87 -10.04
CA TYR A 73 -12.01 3.58 -9.63
C TYR A 73 -11.19 4.84 -9.36
N GLN A 74 -11.30 5.84 -10.25
CA GLN A 74 -10.54 7.07 -10.13
C GLN A 74 -10.96 7.88 -8.90
N GLU A 75 -12.25 7.87 -8.56
CA GLU A 75 -12.77 8.55 -7.38
C GLU A 75 -12.30 7.88 -6.07
N ASP A 76 -12.42 6.56 -5.97
CA ASP A 76 -11.92 5.78 -4.83
C ASP A 76 -10.41 5.96 -4.61
N PHE A 77 -9.64 5.96 -5.71
CA PHE A 77 -8.20 6.12 -5.65
C PHE A 77 -7.80 7.52 -5.17
N SER A 78 -8.50 8.56 -5.63
CA SER A 78 -8.23 9.95 -5.22
C SER A 78 -8.49 10.16 -3.73
N LYS A 79 -9.58 9.57 -3.20
CA LYS A 79 -9.88 9.56 -1.75
C LYS A 79 -8.80 8.84 -0.94
N ALA A 80 -8.23 7.76 -1.46
CA ALA A 80 -7.11 7.07 -0.80
C ALA A 80 -5.81 7.87 -0.84
N GLU A 81 -5.52 8.61 -1.92
CA GLU A 81 -4.36 9.51 -2.01
C GLU A 81 -4.47 10.72 -1.06
N GLU A 82 -5.66 11.21 -0.73
CA GLU A 82 -5.85 12.29 0.27
C GLU A 82 -5.46 11.91 1.70
N ILE A 83 -5.43 10.62 2.03
CA ILE A 83 -5.09 10.14 3.38
C ILE A 83 -3.56 9.99 3.55
N LEU A 84 -2.83 9.80 2.45
CA LEU A 84 -1.37 9.62 2.44
C LEU A 84 -0.59 10.78 3.10
N PRO A 85 -0.91 12.07 2.86
CA PRO A 85 -0.25 13.20 3.53
C PRO A 85 -0.32 13.12 5.06
N ASN A 86 -1.48 12.72 5.61
CA ASN A 86 -1.68 12.59 7.06
C ASN A 86 -0.85 11.47 7.70
N PHE A 87 -0.42 10.49 6.92
CA PHE A 87 0.51 9.45 7.37
C PHE A 87 1.95 9.96 7.52
N PHE A 88 2.34 11.00 6.78
CA PHE A 88 3.70 11.56 6.80
C PHE A 88 3.84 12.77 7.74
N THR A 89 2.76 13.44 8.14
CA THR A 89 2.79 14.57 9.09
C THR A 89 3.03 14.18 10.56
N VAL A 90 3.01 12.89 10.91
CA VAL A 90 3.38 12.42 12.28
C VAL A 90 4.91 12.36 12.47
N ARG A 91 5.71 12.82 11.49
CA ARG A 91 7.15 13.04 11.61
C ARG A 91 7.50 14.51 11.46
N SER A 92 7.26 15.27 12.52
CA SER A 92 7.96 16.53 12.81
C SER A 92 8.13 16.64 14.32
#